data_AF-A0A948UQH3-F1
#
_entry.id   AF-A0A948UQH3-F1
#
_cell.length_a   1.000
_cell.length_b   1.000
_cell.length_c   1.000
_cell.angle_alpha   90.00
_cell.angle_beta   90.00
_cell.angle_gamma   90.00
#
_symmetry.space_group_name_H-M   'P 1'
#
loop_
_entity.id
_entity.type
_entity.pdbx_description
1 polymer ?
#
loop_
_entity_poly.entity_id
_entity_poly.type
_entity_poly.pdbx_seq_one_letter_code
_entity_poly.pdbx_strand_id
1 'polypeptide(L)'
;MAQKSFFVLGFDEIDKDDTDIAGVNGAMLGEMTRAGFIIPDGFVVDTRAYFNYIRRNKLAQKISDLLSTAHFERADSLGQVS
;
A
#
# COMPACT_ATOMS: atom_id res chain seq x y z
N MET A 1 13.06 1.95 -23.94
CA MET A 1 11.75 1.40 -23.53
C MET A 1 11.85 1.15 -22.03
N ALA A 2 11.05 1.82 -21.20
CA ALA A 2 11.11 1.65 -19.76
C ALA A 2 10.66 0.22 -19.40
N GLN A 3 11.43 -0.45 -18.54
CA GLN A 3 11.08 -1.76 -18.00
C GLN A 3 9.78 -1.62 -17.21
N LYS A 4 8.71 -2.31 -17.62
CA LYS A 4 7.45 -2.33 -16.86
C LYS A 4 7.71 -3.00 -15.50
N SER A 5 7.68 -2.21 -14.43
CA SER A 5 7.80 -2.72 -13.07
C SER A 5 6.45 -3.28 -12.63
N PHE A 6 6.43 -4.52 -12.14
CA PHE A 6 5.19 -5.23 -11.78
C PHE A 6 4.40 -4.58 -10.62
N PHE A 7 5.03 -3.68 -9.87
CA PHE A 7 4.44 -3.08 -8.66
C PHE A 7 4.35 -1.56 -8.69
N VAL A 8 4.68 -0.94 -9.82
CA VAL A 8 4.61 0.51 -10.00
C VAL A 8 3.56 0.76 -11.07
N LEU A 9 2.49 1.44 -10.71
CA LEU A 9 1.38 1.74 -11.59
C LEU A 9 1.28 3.26 -11.72
N GLY A 10 1.31 3.78 -12.94
CA GLY A 10 1.02 5.18 -13.20
C GLY A 10 -0.42 5.51 -12.81
N PHE A 11 -0.72 6.78 -12.53
CA PHE A 11 -2.11 7.20 -12.27
C PHE A 11 -3.02 6.97 -13.48
N ASP A 12 -2.47 6.96 -14.70
CA ASP A 12 -3.18 6.61 -15.92
C ASP A 12 -3.49 5.11 -16.05
N GLU A 13 -2.89 4.25 -15.21
CA GLU A 13 -3.09 2.79 -15.21
C GLU A 13 -4.14 2.31 -14.19
N ILE A 14 -4.71 3.18 -13.33
CA ILE A 14 -5.61 2.80 -12.21
C ILE A 14 -6.89 3.66 -12.11
N ASP A 15 -8.00 3.10 -11.61
CA ASP A 15 -9.29 3.78 -11.39
C ASP A 15 -9.88 3.53 -9.99
N LYS A 16 -11.10 4.05 -9.78
CA LYS A 16 -11.93 3.80 -8.60
C LYS A 16 -12.13 2.32 -8.27
N ASP A 17 -11.99 1.39 -9.22
CA ASP A 17 -12.20 -0.04 -8.98
C ASP A 17 -10.89 -0.73 -8.52
N ASP A 18 -9.75 -0.01 -8.55
CA ASP A 18 -8.43 -0.50 -8.13
C ASP A 18 -8.09 -0.21 -6.66
N THR A 19 -9.09 0.04 -5.80
CA THR A 19 -8.85 0.37 -4.38
C THR A 19 -8.07 -0.70 -3.63
N ASP A 20 -8.19 -1.96 -4.03
CA ASP A 20 -7.50 -3.08 -3.39
C ASP A 20 -5.99 -3.05 -3.62
N ILE A 21 -5.53 -2.50 -4.75
CA ILE A 21 -4.12 -2.48 -5.16
C ILE A 21 -3.49 -1.09 -5.05
N ALA A 22 -4.27 -0.02 -5.16
CA ALA A 22 -3.79 1.37 -5.10
C ALA A 22 -4.21 2.11 -3.82
N GLY A 23 -5.12 1.54 -3.02
CA GLY A 23 -5.80 2.24 -1.93
C GLY A 23 -6.78 3.30 -2.43
N VAL A 24 -7.59 3.85 -1.53
CA VAL A 24 -8.63 4.85 -1.87
C VAL A 24 -8.03 6.11 -2.49
N ASN A 25 -6.91 6.60 -1.97
CA ASN A 25 -6.26 7.80 -2.49
C ASN A 25 -5.65 7.56 -3.88
N GLY A 26 -4.99 6.42 -4.08
CA GLY A 26 -4.40 6.06 -5.37
C GLY A 26 -5.47 5.92 -6.44
N ALA A 27 -6.53 5.16 -6.14
CA ALA A 27 -7.70 4.99 -7.00
C ALA A 27 -8.34 6.34 -7.38
N MET A 28 -8.48 7.26 -6.42
CA MET A 28 -9.03 8.60 -6.68
C MET A 28 -8.11 9.47 -7.54
N LEU A 29 -6.78 9.41 -7.34
CA LEU A 29 -5.84 10.10 -8.24
C LEU A 29 -5.91 9.55 -9.67
N GLY A 30 -6.15 8.25 -9.81
CA GLY A 30 -6.43 7.61 -11.09
C GLY A 30 -7.69 8.16 -11.77
N GLU A 31 -8.81 8.19 -11.04
CA GLU A 31 -10.06 8.80 -11.52
C GLU A 31 -9.86 10.25 -11.97
N MET A 32 -9.18 11.07 -11.17
CA MET A 32 -8.93 12.47 -11.50
C MET A 32 -8.05 12.60 -12.75
N THR A 33 -7.02 11.76 -12.89
CA THR A 33 -6.17 11.71 -14.08
C THR A 33 -7.00 11.37 -15.32
N ARG A 34 -7.86 10.35 -15.25
CA ARG A 34 -8.75 9.97 -16.36
C ARG A 34 -9.82 11.03 -16.69
N ALA A 35 -10.31 11.73 -15.67
CA ALA A 35 -11.26 12.83 -15.83
C ALA A 35 -10.61 14.10 -16.43
N GLY A 36 -9.31 14.09 -16.71
CA GLY A 36 -8.60 15.18 -17.37
C GLY A 36 -8.16 16.31 -16.45
N PHE A 37 -8.15 16.09 -15.13
CA PHE A 37 -7.54 17.03 -14.20
C PHE A 37 -6.01 17.03 -14.39
N ILE A 38 -5.40 18.20 -14.19
CA ILE A 38 -3.94 18.33 -14.23
C ILE A 38 -3.37 17.81 -12.90
N ILE A 39 -3.10 16.51 -12.87
CA ILE A 39 -2.44 15.84 -11.75
C ILE A 39 -0.93 15.81 -12.04
N PRO A 40 -0.07 16.15 -11.06
CA PRO A 40 1.37 15.99 -11.23
C PRO A 40 1.73 14.54 -11.55
N ASP A 41 2.75 14.36 -12.40
CA ASP A 41 3.26 13.01 -12.73
C ASP A 41 3.60 12.24 -11.45
N GLY A 42 3.12 11.00 -11.39
CA GLY A 42 3.25 10.18 -10.22
C GLY A 42 2.78 8.75 -10.46
N PHE A 43 2.92 7.94 -9.41
CA PHE A 43 2.58 6.53 -9.45
C PHE A 43 2.17 6.06 -8.05
N VAL A 44 1.50 4.90 -8.03
CA VAL A 44 1.26 4.14 -6.80
C VAL A 44 2.20 2.94 -6.73
N VAL A 45 2.57 2.56 -5.52
CA VAL A 45 3.18 1.26 -5.26
C VAL A 45 2.07 0.30 -4.90
N ASP A 46 1.93 -0.74 -5.71
CA ASP A 46 0.89 -1.76 -5.56
C ASP A 46 0.95 -2.45 -4.19
N THR A 47 -0.20 -2.60 -3.51
CA THR A 47 -0.28 -3.25 -2.18
C THR A 47 0.26 -4.70 -2.21
N ARG A 48 0.23 -5.38 -3.35
CA ARG A 48 0.85 -6.71 -3.55
C ARG A 48 2.36 -6.67 -3.31
N ALA A 49 3.02 -5.53 -3.52
CA ALA A 49 4.44 -5.36 -3.20
C ALA A 49 4.69 -5.46 -1.70
N TYR A 50 3.83 -4.84 -0.89
CA TYR A 50 3.89 -4.92 0.57
C TYR A 50 3.73 -6.38 1.03
N PHE A 51 2.68 -7.07 0.57
CA PHE A 51 2.48 -8.48 0.92
C PHE A 51 3.61 -9.38 0.42
N ASN A 52 4.16 -9.10 -0.76
CA ASN A 52 5.32 -9.82 -1.29
C ASN A 52 6.53 -9.65 -0.37
N TYR A 53 6.80 -8.44 0.09
CA TYR A 53 7.88 -8.13 1.02
C TYR A 53 7.71 -8.85 2.36
N ILE A 54 6.52 -8.77 2.97
CA ILE A 54 6.20 -9.47 4.23
C ILE A 54 6.43 -10.98 4.08
N ARG A 55 5.94 -11.58 3.00
CA ARG A 55 6.07 -13.02 2.74
C ARG A 55 7.52 -13.43 2.50
N ARG A 56 8.25 -12.72 1.62
CA ARG A 56 9.65 -13.04 1.28
C ARG A 56 10.56 -13.00 2.51
N ASN A 57 10.32 -12.05 3.41
CA ASN A 57 11.11 -11.88 4.62
C ASN A 57 10.56 -12.66 5.82
N LYS A 58 9.53 -13.50 5.63
CA LYS A 58 8.87 -14.30 6.69
C LYS A 58 8.41 -13.45 7.89
N LEU A 59 8.01 -12.20 7.64
CA LEU A 59 7.65 -11.24 8.69
C LEU A 59 6.25 -11.46 9.25
N ALA A 60 5.38 -12.19 8.55
CA ALA A 60 4.00 -12.41 8.98
C ALA A 60 3.90 -13.01 10.40
N GLN A 61 4.69 -14.05 10.68
CA GLN A 61 4.69 -14.67 12.01
C GLN A 61 5.21 -13.70 13.07
N LYS A 62 6.34 -13.03 12.80
CA LYS A 62 6.94 -12.05 13.73
C LYS A 62 5.95 -10.92 14.07
N ILE A 63 5.24 -10.40 13.07
CA ILE A 63 4.22 -9.36 13.27
C ILE A 63 3.08 -9.90 14.13
N SER A 64 2.58 -11.11 13.83
CA SER A 64 1.51 -11.76 14.61
C SER A 64 1.91 -11.98 16.06
N ASP A 65 3.13 -12.45 16.32
CA ASP A 65 3.63 -12.71 17.67
C ASP A 65 3.71 -11.41 18.47
N LEU A 66 4.26 -10.34 17.87
CA LEU A 66 4.33 -9.02 18.49
C LEU A 66 2.93 -8.47 18.82
N LEU A 67 2.00 -8.52 17.85
CA LEU A 67 0.63 -8.04 18.05
C LEU A 67 -0.13 -8.83 19.12
N SER A 68 0.18 -10.11 19.33
CA SER A 68 -0.45 -10.92 20.39
C SER A 68 -0.11 -10.43 21.81
N THR A 69 0.98 -9.68 21.95
CA THR A 69 1.44 -9.10 23.22
C THR A 69 1.01 -7.64 23.43
N ALA A 70 0.42 -7.02 22.40
CA ALA A 70 -0.01 -5.62 22.46
C ALA A 70 -1.35 -5.47 23.20
N HIS A 71 -1.46 -4.43 24.04
CA HIS A 71 -2.71 -4.08 24.72
C HIS A 71 -3.31 -2.81 24.10
N PHE A 72 -4.18 -2.97 23.11
CA PHE A 72 -4.69 -1.85 22.31
C PHE A 72 -5.52 -0.83 23.11
N GLU A 73 -5.99 -1.18 24.30
CA GLU A 73 -6.73 -0.29 25.22
C GLU A 73 -5.79 0.61 26.05
N ARG A 74 -4.48 0.35 26.01
CA ARG A 74 -3.44 1.04 26.76
C ARG A 74 -2.43 1.65 25.81
N ALA A 75 -2.55 2.95 25.57
CA ALA A 75 -1.72 3.68 24.60
C ALA A 75 -0.20 3.58 24.90
N ASP A 76 0.17 3.43 26.17
CA ASP A 76 1.54 3.26 26.65
C ASP A 76 2.14 1.86 26.35
N SER A 77 1.29 0.86 26.09
CA SER A 77 1.73 -0.51 25.84
C SER A 77 2.29 -0.73 24.43
N LEU A 78 1.89 0.08 23.45
CA LEU A 78 2.31 -0.08 22.05
C LEU A 78 3.78 0.25 21.84
N GLY A 79 4.35 1.17 22.63
CA GLY A 79 5.77 1.53 22.58
C GLY A 79 6.71 0.47 23.17
N GLN A 80 6.17 -0.54 23.86
CA GLN A 80 6.94 -1.61 24.50
C GLN A 80 7.06 -2.86 23.63
N VAL A 81 6.36 -2.89 22.50
CA VAL A 81 6.38 -3.98 21.53
C VAL A 81 7.39 -3.61 20.44
N SER A 82 8.67 -3.87 20.69
CA SER A 82 9.78 -3.57 19.76
C SER A 82 10.79 -4.70 19.67
#